data_AF-U9U4F1-F1
#
_entry.id   AF-U9U4F1-F1
#
_cell.length_a   1.000
_cell.length_b   1.000
_cell.length_c   1.000
_cell.angle_alpha   90.00
_cell.angle_beta   90.00
_cell.angle_gamma   90.00
#
_symmetry.space_group_name_H-M   'P 1'
#
loop_
_entity.id
_entity.type
_entity.pdbx_description
1 polymer ?
#
loop_
_entity_poly.entity_id
_entity_poly.type
_entity_poly.pdbx_seq_one_letter_code
_entity_poly.pdbx_strand_id
1 'polypeptide(L)'
;HYFEVTVLSKATDVDTIISVGLSTKPYPYFRLPGWNKHSVGYQSNNGSLYHNDMNSGKEYALSYTVGDTIGCGYKPGTNEIFFTKNGDYLG
;
A
#
# COMPACT_ATOMS: atom_id res chain seq x y z
N HIS A 1 10.30 -6.06 10.19
CA HIS A 1 9.76 -4.74 10.58
C HIS A 1 8.28 -4.69 10.22
N TYR A 2 7.46 -3.98 10.98
CA TYR A 2 6.01 -3.89 10.79
C TYR A 2 5.50 -2.53 11.27
N PHE A 3 4.56 -1.94 10.54
CA PHE A 3 3.82 -0.75 10.96
C PHE A 3 2.37 -0.84 10.46
N GLU A 4 1.48 -0.07 11.07
CA GLU A 4 0.07 0.00 10.72
C GLU A 4 -0.36 1.43 10.41
N VAL A 5 -1.36 1.55 9.53
CA VAL A 5 -2.00 2.81 9.14
C VAL A 5 -3.51 2.62 9.22
N THR A 6 -4.17 3.35 10.11
CA THR A 6 -5.64 3.41 10.18
C THR A 6 -6.15 4.58 9.35
N VAL A 7 -7.10 4.31 8.46
CA VAL A 7 -7.74 5.36 7.65
C VAL A 7 -8.81 6.05 8.48
N LEU A 8 -8.49 7.21 9.05
CA LEU A 8 -9.42 7.99 9.90
C LEU A 8 -10.46 8.75 9.06
N SER A 9 -10.04 9.24 7.90
CA SER A 9 -10.88 10.00 6.99
C SER A 9 -10.35 9.90 5.58
N LYS A 10 -11.25 9.85 4.61
CA LYS A 10 -10.95 9.85 3.18
C LYS A 10 -12.10 10.60 2.51
N ALA A 11 -11.79 11.48 1.55
CA ALA A 11 -12.85 12.07 0.75
C ALA A 11 -13.63 10.96 0.02
N THR A 12 -14.94 11.14 -0.08
CA THR A 12 -15.87 10.17 -0.68
C THR A 12 -15.79 10.14 -2.20
N ASP A 13 -14.96 11.01 -2.80
CA ASP A 13 -14.66 10.95 -4.20
C ASP A 13 -13.85 9.68 -4.54
N VAL A 14 -14.15 9.14 -5.71
CA VAL A 14 -13.48 7.94 -6.25
C VAL A 14 -12.02 8.22 -6.61
N ASP A 15 -11.64 9.49 -6.72
CA ASP A 15 -10.32 9.94 -7.16
C ASP A 15 -9.29 10.04 -6.02
N THR A 16 -9.73 10.10 -4.76
CA THR A 16 -8.79 10.08 -3.63
C THR A 16 -8.23 8.67 -3.44
N ILE A 17 -6.93 8.50 -3.64
CA ILE A 17 -6.22 7.22 -3.48
C ILE A 17 -5.26 7.33 -2.30
N ILE A 18 -5.39 6.41 -1.35
CA ILE A 18 -4.40 6.17 -0.28
C ILE A 18 -3.57 4.96 -0.70
N SER A 19 -2.25 5.05 -0.60
CA SER A 19 -1.33 3.94 -0.86
C SER A 19 -0.43 3.74 0.36
N VAL A 20 -0.45 2.52 0.91
CA VAL A 20 0.40 2.11 2.03
C VAL A 20 1.50 1.20 1.50
N GLY A 21 2.74 1.44 1.91
CA GLY A 21 3.86 0.60 1.46
C GLY A 21 5.24 1.16 1.80
N LEU A 22 6.24 0.76 1.02
CA LEU A 22 7.65 1.04 1.27
C LEU A 22 8.29 1.70 0.04
N SER A 23 9.24 2.60 0.28
CA SER A 23 10.08 3.19 -0.76
C SER A 23 11.49 3.43 -0.25
N THR A 24 12.46 3.46 -1.17
CA THR A 24 13.85 3.83 -0.84
C THR A 24 14.09 5.31 -1.12
N LYS A 25 14.92 5.96 -0.31
CA LYS A 25 15.38 7.33 -0.58
C LYS A 25 16.40 7.35 -1.73
N PRO A 26 16.40 8.38 -2.59
CA PRO A 26 15.41 9.47 -2.65
C PRO A 26 14.14 9.03 -3.39
N TYR A 27 12.98 9.16 -2.74
CA TYR A 27 11.67 8.93 -3.37
C TYR A 27 10.96 10.28 -3.58
N PRO A 28 10.30 10.51 -4.74
CA PRO A 28 9.54 11.73 -4.95
C PRO A 28 8.38 11.81 -3.94
N TYR A 29 8.43 12.79 -3.05
CA TYR A 29 7.46 12.95 -1.94
C TYR A 29 6.01 13.20 -2.42
N PHE A 30 5.84 13.62 -3.68
CA PHE A 30 4.56 13.93 -4.31
C PHE A 30 3.95 12.73 -5.07
N ARG A 31 4.53 11.52 -4.96
CA ARG A 31 4.05 10.31 -5.63
C ARG A 31 3.64 9.26 -4.60
N LEU A 32 2.63 8.46 -4.93
CA LEU A 32 2.22 7.33 -4.09
C LEU A 32 3.31 6.23 -4.08
N PRO A 33 3.53 5.53 -2.96
CA PRO A 33 4.31 4.29 -2.94
C PRO A 33 3.80 3.29 -3.98
N GLY A 34 4.72 2.59 -4.63
CA GLY A 34 4.45 1.63 -5.70
C GLY A 34 4.57 2.21 -7.12
N TRP A 35 4.40 3.53 -7.29
CA TRP A 35 4.35 4.17 -8.61
C TRP A 35 5.71 4.47 -9.26
N ASN A 36 6.78 4.49 -8.48
CA ASN A 36 8.13 4.78 -8.95
C ASN A 36 9.11 3.69 -8.51
N LYS A 37 10.25 3.59 -9.19
CA LYS A 37 11.28 2.57 -8.91
C LYS A 37 11.67 2.52 -7.43
N HIS A 38 11.99 1.30 -6.99
CA HIS A 38 12.34 0.96 -5.62
C HIS A 38 11.22 1.28 -4.62
N SER A 39 9.98 1.01 -5.02
CA SER A 39 8.83 1.13 -4.13
C SER A 39 7.74 0.12 -4.41
N VAL A 40 7.00 -0.22 -3.37
CA VAL A 40 5.80 -1.06 -3.41
C VAL A 40 4.68 -0.36 -2.66
N GLY A 41 3.45 -0.48 -3.12
CA GLY A 41 2.29 0.12 -2.46
C GLY A 41 0.99 -0.61 -2.76
N TYR A 42 0.20 -0.83 -1.71
CA TYR A 42 -1.14 -1.39 -1.76
C TYR A 42 -2.17 -0.25 -1.74
N GLN A 43 -3.00 -0.14 -2.79
CA GLN A 43 -3.86 1.03 -3.00
C GLN A 43 -5.32 0.82 -2.60
N SER A 44 -5.89 1.87 -2.00
CA SER A 44 -7.24 1.85 -1.43
C SER A 44 -8.36 1.77 -2.47
N ASN A 45 -8.16 2.29 -3.68
CA ASN A 45 -9.20 2.43 -4.70
C ASN A 45 -9.59 1.10 -5.34
N ASN A 46 -8.61 0.26 -5.69
CA ASN A 46 -8.81 -0.99 -6.41
C ASN A 46 -8.28 -2.22 -5.66
N GLY A 47 -7.63 -2.03 -4.51
CA GLY A 47 -7.00 -3.11 -3.76
C GLY A 47 -5.78 -3.72 -4.46
N SER A 48 -5.28 -3.08 -5.51
CA SER A 48 -4.13 -3.57 -6.28
C SER A 48 -2.80 -3.24 -5.60
N LEU A 49 -1.82 -4.09 -5.84
CA LEU A 49 -0.43 -3.88 -5.50
C LEU A 49 0.32 -3.26 -6.68
N TYR A 50 0.96 -2.12 -6.46
CA TYR A 50 1.83 -1.46 -7.42
C TYR A 50 3.28 -1.64 -7.01
N HIS A 51 4.15 -1.96 -7.97
CA HIS A 51 5.57 -2.17 -7.73
C HIS A 51 6.38 -1.57 -8.88
N ASN A 52 7.11 -0.50 -8.58
CA ASN A 52 7.97 0.25 -9.50
C ASN A 52 7.29 0.94 -10.68
N ASP A 53 5.97 0.86 -10.82
CA ASP A 53 5.21 1.40 -11.95
C ASP A 53 3.78 1.76 -11.53
N MET A 54 3.25 2.83 -12.10
CA MET A 54 1.88 3.31 -11.88
C MET A 54 0.84 2.69 -12.81
N ASN A 55 1.27 2.06 -13.91
CA ASN A 55 0.36 1.54 -14.94
C ASN A 55 0.07 0.04 -14.80
N SER A 56 0.96 -0.72 -14.15
CA SER A 56 0.86 -2.17 -14.01
C SER A 56 0.49 -2.63 -12.60
N GLY A 57 -0.61 -2.09 -12.08
CA GLY A 57 -1.20 -2.57 -10.83
C GLY A 57 -1.60 -4.04 -10.95
N LYS A 58 -1.22 -4.84 -9.95
CA LYS A 58 -1.55 -6.28 -9.88
C LYS A 58 -2.70 -6.50 -8.91
N GLU A 59 -3.61 -7.39 -9.26
CA GLU A 59 -4.61 -7.90 -8.32
C GLU A 59 -3.89 -8.48 -7.08
N TYR A 60 -4.34 -8.09 -5.89
CA TYR A 60 -3.70 -8.47 -4.65
C TYR A 60 -4.73 -8.77 -3.56
N ALA A 61 -5.52 -7.77 -3.16
CA ALA A 61 -6.55 -7.93 -2.15
C ALA A 61 -7.75 -7.02 -2.42
N LEU A 62 -8.75 -7.06 -1.56
CA LEU A 62 -9.90 -6.15 -1.63
C LEU A 62 -9.46 -4.69 -1.42
N SER A 63 -10.28 -3.75 -1.84
CA SER A 63 -10.10 -2.33 -1.48
C SER A 63 -10.23 -2.12 0.04
N TYR A 64 -9.77 -0.96 0.50
CA TYR A 64 -9.90 -0.54 1.90
C TYR A 64 -10.30 0.92 2.00
N THR A 65 -10.95 1.28 3.10
CA THR A 65 -11.57 2.61 3.27
C THR A 65 -11.51 3.08 4.73
N VAL A 66 -12.20 4.19 5.03
CA VAL A 66 -12.33 4.74 6.38
C VAL A 66 -12.73 3.66 7.37
N GLY A 67 -12.01 3.59 8.49
CA GLY A 67 -12.18 2.59 9.54
C GLY A 67 -11.26 1.36 9.40
N ASP A 68 -10.76 1.08 8.19
CA ASP A 68 -9.81 -0.02 7.99
C ASP A 68 -8.40 0.35 8.50
N THR A 69 -7.73 -0.63 9.09
CA THR A 69 -6.31 -0.57 9.46
C THR A 69 -5.49 -1.46 8.55
N ILE A 70 -4.55 -0.87 7.82
CA ILE A 70 -3.65 -1.58 6.91
C ILE A 70 -2.28 -1.71 7.55
N GLY A 71 -1.84 -2.95 7.75
CA GLY A 71 -0.47 -3.25 8.16
C GLY A 71 0.43 -3.42 6.95
N CYS A 72 1.70 -3.02 7.10
CA CYS A 72 2.75 -3.25 6.12
C CYS A 72 3.97 -3.83 6.84
N GLY A 73 4.35 -5.04 6.43
CA GLY A 73 5.47 -5.78 7.00
C GLY A 73 6.58 -6.02 5.99
N TYR A 74 7.82 -6.00 6.47
CA TYR A 74 9.00 -6.43 5.72
C TYR A 74 9.74 -7.51 6.52
N LYS A 75 9.97 -8.66 5.90
CA LYS A 75 10.74 -9.79 6.43
C LYS A 75 12.12 -9.82 5.76
N PRO A 76 13.19 -9.32 6.41
CA PRO A 76 14.52 -9.25 5.80
C PRO A 76 15.09 -10.62 5.40
N GLY A 77 14.74 -11.69 6.13
CA GLY A 77 15.24 -13.03 5.85
C GLY A 77 14.74 -13.63 4.53
N THR A 78 13.53 -13.25 4.09
CA THR A 78 12.91 -13.74 2.85
C THR A 78 12.79 -12.67 1.77
N ASN A 79 13.20 -11.43 2.07
CA ASN A 79 12.94 -10.24 1.25
C ASN A 79 11.46 -10.03 0.90
N GLU A 80 10.58 -10.51 1.78
CA GLU A 80 9.15 -10.49 1.56
C GLU A 80 8.55 -9.21 2.15
N ILE A 81 7.68 -8.57 1.38
CA ILE A 81 6.82 -7.48 1.83
C ILE A 81 5.40 -8.01 1.79
N PHE A 82 4.71 -7.91 2.92
CA PHE A 82 3.35 -8.40 3.09
C PHE A 82 2.46 -7.30 3.67
N PHE A 83 1.15 -7.45 3.49
CA PHE A 83 0.16 -6.54 4.05
C PHE A 83 -0.85 -7.28 4.92
N THR A 84 -1.47 -6.54 5.82
CA THR A 84 -2.61 -6.99 6.62
C THR A 84 -3.75 -6.01 6.48
N LYS A 85 -4.99 -6.47 6.68
CA LYS A 85 -6.17 -5.62 6.82
C LYS A 85 -6.92 -6.03 8.08
N ASN A 86 -7.07 -5.12 9.02
CA ASN A 86 -7.76 -5.33 10.29
C ASN A 86 -7.23 -6.56 11.06
N GLY A 87 -5.93 -6.81 10.98
CA GLY A 87 -5.26 -7.96 11.60
C GLY A 87 -5.16 -9.21 10.73
N ASP A 88 -5.93 -9.30 9.63
CA ASP A 88 -5.91 -10.45 8.73
C ASP A 88 -4.77 -10.34 7.71
N TYR A 89 -4.01 -11.41 7.55
CA TYR A 89 -2.89 -11.50 6.61
C TYR A 89 -3.38 -11.60 5.16
N LEU A 90 -2.86 -10.77 4.26
CA LEU A 90 -3.32 -10.69 2.86
C LEU A 90 -2.38 -11.33 1.84
N GLY A 91 -1.18 -11.74 2.25
CA GLY A 91 -0.17 -12.29 1.33
C GLY A 91 1.20 -11.72 1.59
#